data_AF-A0A7J2J9U8-F1
#
_entry.id   AF-A0A7J2J9U8-F1
#
_cell.length_a   1.000
_cell.length_b   1.000
_cell.length_c   1.000
_cell.angle_alpha   90.00
_cell.angle_beta   90.00
_cell.angle_gamma   90.00
#
_symmetry.space_group_name_H-M   'P 1'
#
loop_
_entity.id
_entity.type
_entity.pdbx_description
1 polymer ?
#
loop_
_entity_poly.entity_id
_entity_poly.type
_entity_poly.pdbx_seq_one_letter_code
_entity_poly.pdbx_strand_id
1 'polypeptide(L)'
;MKVLYGICSWGLGHATRSLPVIRRLIKEGADITIISHGNSLEFLRKELRGEEIRFFDIKDYPIPVSETKGAFIAKSIMYWPKFMRRMNRGIKFVAKLSEREKFDVIISDGRYDIYSRRIPSFLITHQVRILNPFKLRIFEFGSEIFNLFFLKRFVKFLIPDYEDSDNLSGKLSHDLRLIKRNQISYIGVLSDFRKRDLRKDIDLLVSLSGPEPQRGILERILMNQIKNLDGRIVFTLGRPDKDIFRR
;
A
#
# COMPACT_ATOMS: atom_id res chain seq x y z
N MET A 1 1.39 -13.91 -20.10
CA MET A 1 2.38 -13.50 -19.07
C MET A 1 1.80 -13.82 -17.70
N LYS A 2 2.56 -14.49 -16.82
CA LYS A 2 2.17 -14.81 -15.44
C LYS A 2 2.73 -13.80 -14.46
N VAL A 3 1.86 -13.15 -13.71
CA VAL A 3 2.21 -12.06 -12.79
C VAL A 3 1.86 -12.46 -11.36
N LEU A 4 2.84 -12.37 -10.46
CA LEU A 4 2.58 -12.38 -9.02
C LEU A 4 2.45 -10.95 -8.52
N TYR A 5 1.30 -10.61 -7.94
CA TYR A 5 1.01 -9.28 -7.41
C TYR A 5 0.85 -9.32 -5.88
N GLY A 6 1.82 -8.79 -5.14
CA GLY A 6 1.75 -8.66 -3.68
C GLY A 6 1.20 -7.29 -3.26
N ILE A 7 0.23 -7.24 -2.35
CA ILE A 7 -0.44 -5.99 -1.97
C ILE A 7 -0.51 -5.87 -0.45
N CYS A 8 0.06 -4.80 0.07
CA CYS A 8 0.02 -4.42 1.48
C CYS A 8 -1.44 -4.24 1.97
N SER A 9 -1.72 -4.70 3.19
CA SER A 9 -3.06 -4.70 3.80
C SER A 9 -3.26 -3.67 4.91
N TRP A 10 -2.43 -2.63 4.97
CA TRP A 10 -2.45 -1.59 6.01
C TRP A 10 -3.57 -0.54 5.84
N GLY A 11 -4.68 -0.93 5.24
CA GLY A 11 -5.77 -0.07 4.77
C GLY A 11 -6.07 -0.33 3.29
N LEU A 12 -7.13 0.29 2.76
CA LEU A 12 -7.55 0.03 1.38
C LEU A 12 -6.75 0.81 0.32
N GLY A 13 -5.89 1.74 0.72
CA GLY A 13 -5.13 2.58 -0.22
C GLY A 13 -4.23 1.79 -1.18
N HIS A 14 -3.52 0.77 -0.69
CA HIS A 14 -2.70 -0.11 -1.53
C HIS A 14 -3.54 -0.98 -2.47
N ALA A 15 -4.66 -1.51 -1.98
CA ALA A 15 -5.55 -2.32 -2.80
C ALA A 15 -6.22 -1.49 -3.92
N THR A 16 -6.78 -0.34 -3.57
CA THR A 16 -7.47 0.57 -4.52
C THR A 16 -6.53 1.12 -5.59
N ARG A 17 -5.30 1.52 -5.25
CA ARG A 17 -4.33 1.98 -6.25
C ARG A 17 -3.78 0.86 -7.14
N SER A 18 -3.77 -0.38 -6.65
CA SER A 18 -3.32 -1.54 -7.43
C SER A 18 -4.37 -2.01 -8.45
N LEU A 19 -5.66 -1.75 -8.21
CA LEU A 19 -6.74 -2.13 -9.12
C LEU A 19 -6.58 -1.65 -10.57
N PRO A 20 -6.30 -0.37 -10.88
CA PRO A 20 -6.14 0.07 -12.27
C PRO A 20 -5.04 -0.69 -13.00
N VAL A 21 -3.95 -1.01 -12.30
CA VAL A 21 -2.82 -1.76 -12.85
C VAL A 21 -3.23 -3.21 -13.12
N ILE A 22 -3.86 -3.86 -12.14
CA ILE A 22 -4.31 -5.26 -12.26
C ILE A 22 -5.33 -5.41 -13.40
N ARG A 23 -6.35 -4.54 -13.45
CA ARG A 23 -7.36 -4.53 -14.51
C ARG A 23 -6.72 -4.33 -15.88
N ARG A 24 -5.73 -3.44 -15.98
CA ARG A 24 -4.98 -3.23 -17.23
C ARG A 24 -4.20 -4.48 -17.64
N LEU A 25 -3.54 -5.16 -16.70
CA LEU A 25 -2.80 -6.40 -16.97
C LEU A 25 -3.71 -7.54 -17.42
N ILE A 26 -4.86 -7.72 -16.76
CA ILE A 26 -5.87 -8.71 -17.14
C ILE A 26 -6.37 -8.45 -18.57
N LYS A 27 -6.68 -7.19 -18.89
CA LYS A 27 -7.10 -6.79 -20.25
C LYS A 27 -6.04 -7.09 -21.32
N GLU A 28 -4.76 -7.09 -20.96
CA GLU A 28 -3.64 -7.44 -21.83
C GLU A 28 -3.34 -8.96 -21.83
N GLY A 29 -4.22 -9.79 -21.24
CA GLY A 29 -4.10 -11.25 -21.24
C GLY A 29 -3.11 -11.81 -20.22
N ALA A 30 -2.82 -11.09 -19.14
CA ALA A 30 -1.99 -11.60 -18.06
C ALA A 30 -2.75 -12.54 -17.12
N ASP A 31 -2.11 -13.65 -16.74
CA ASP A 31 -2.55 -14.56 -15.67
C ASP A 31 -2.05 -14.00 -14.32
N ILE A 32 -2.99 -13.61 -13.46
CA ILE A 32 -2.70 -12.90 -12.21
C ILE A 32 -2.87 -13.82 -11.00
N THR A 33 -1.84 -13.88 -10.17
CA THR A 33 -1.90 -14.42 -8.80
C THR A 33 -1.70 -13.27 -7.80
N ILE A 34 -2.61 -13.10 -6.84
CA ILE A 34 -2.59 -12.03 -5.85
C ILE A 34 -2.23 -12.56 -4.46
N ILE A 35 -1.31 -11.89 -3.77
CA ILE A 35 -1.04 -12.05 -2.34
C ILE A 35 -1.50 -10.79 -1.60
N SER A 36 -2.42 -10.93 -0.66
CA SER A 36 -2.78 -9.84 0.27
C SER A 36 -3.29 -10.44 1.59
N HIS A 37 -3.94 -9.65 2.45
CA HIS A 37 -4.50 -10.12 3.72
C HIS A 37 -5.74 -9.31 4.13
N GLY A 38 -6.63 -9.96 4.90
CA GLY A 38 -7.75 -9.32 5.58
C GLY A 38 -8.65 -8.48 4.67
N ASN A 39 -9.06 -7.29 5.14
CA ASN A 39 -9.98 -6.40 4.42
C ASN A 39 -9.49 -6.03 3.01
N SER A 40 -8.18 -5.89 2.80
CA SER A 40 -7.66 -5.60 1.46
C SER A 40 -7.86 -6.77 0.51
N LEU A 41 -7.65 -8.00 0.98
CA LEU A 41 -7.90 -9.20 0.19
C LEU A 41 -9.39 -9.38 -0.12
N GLU A 42 -10.26 -9.15 0.86
CA GLU A 42 -11.71 -9.22 0.67
C GLU A 42 -12.18 -8.18 -0.36
N PHE A 43 -11.71 -6.94 -0.23
CA PHE A 43 -12.00 -5.87 -1.19
C PHE A 43 -11.56 -6.27 -2.61
N LEU A 44 -10.34 -6.76 -2.80
CA LEU A 44 -9.83 -7.18 -4.11
C LEU A 44 -10.65 -8.33 -4.71
N ARG A 45 -11.07 -9.30 -3.89
CA ARG A 45 -11.95 -10.40 -4.34
C ARG A 45 -13.31 -9.90 -4.81
N LYS A 46 -13.88 -8.88 -4.15
CA LYS A 46 -15.14 -8.27 -4.56
C LYS A 46 -15.00 -7.49 -5.87
N GLU A 47 -13.95 -6.68 -5.98
CA GLU A 47 -13.70 -5.79 -7.13
C GLU A 47 -13.25 -6.49 -8.42
N LEU A 48 -12.69 -7.70 -8.29
CA LEU A 48 -12.20 -8.53 -9.39
C LEU A 48 -13.06 -9.81 -9.54
N ARG A 49 -14.28 -9.78 -9.03
CA ARG A 49 -15.22 -10.90 -9.16
C ARG A 49 -15.54 -11.13 -10.63
N GLY A 50 -15.42 -12.39 -11.07
CA GLY A 50 -15.62 -12.78 -12.47
C GLY A 50 -14.32 -12.97 -13.25
N GLU A 51 -13.19 -12.49 -12.71
CA GLU A 51 -11.87 -12.75 -13.26
C GLU A 51 -11.28 -14.04 -12.68
N GLU A 52 -10.58 -14.83 -13.50
CA GLU A 52 -9.88 -16.04 -13.04
C GLU A 52 -8.57 -15.66 -12.33
N ILE A 53 -8.66 -15.35 -11.04
CA ILE A 53 -7.52 -14.91 -10.21
C ILE A 53 -7.31 -15.84 -9.02
N ARG A 54 -6.06 -16.25 -8.81
CA ARG A 54 -5.66 -16.97 -7.58
C ARG A 54 -5.34 -15.99 -6.46
N PHE A 55 -5.89 -16.25 -5.28
CA PHE A 55 -5.72 -15.39 -4.11
C PHE A 55 -5.07 -16.15 -2.96
N PHE A 56 -3.96 -15.61 -2.44
CA PHE A 56 -3.31 -16.12 -1.23
C PHE A 56 -3.45 -15.13 -0.08
N ASP A 57 -3.97 -15.63 1.03
CA ASP A 57 -4.11 -14.89 2.28
C ASP A 57 -2.83 -14.98 3.12
N ILE A 58 -1.89 -14.05 2.88
CA ILE A 58 -0.60 -14.00 3.57
C ILE A 58 -0.48 -12.69 4.33
N LYS A 59 -0.53 -12.80 5.65
CA LYS A 59 -0.37 -11.67 6.57
C LYS A 59 0.92 -10.89 6.35
N ASP A 60 0.81 -9.56 6.33
CA ASP A 60 1.97 -8.66 6.25
C ASP A 60 2.88 -8.76 7.49
N TYR A 61 4.11 -8.28 7.33
CA TYR A 61 4.92 -7.90 8.48
C TYR A 61 4.21 -6.79 9.29
N PRO A 62 4.29 -6.83 10.63
CA PRO A 62 3.56 -5.89 11.47
C PRO A 62 4.11 -4.47 11.31
N ILE A 63 3.22 -3.47 11.21
CA ILE A 63 3.61 -2.09 11.53
C ILE A 63 3.57 -1.94 13.04
N PRO A 64 4.61 -1.38 13.67
CA PRO A 64 4.48 -0.85 15.00
C PRO A 64 3.54 0.36 14.95
N VAL A 65 2.29 0.22 15.40
CA VAL A 65 1.38 1.34 15.62
C VAL A 65 1.28 1.61 17.12
N SER A 66 1.33 2.89 17.48
CA SER A 66 1.20 3.34 18.86
C SER A 66 0.50 4.68 18.94
N GLU A 67 -0.12 4.95 20.08
CA GLU A 67 -0.84 6.20 20.36
C GLU A 67 0.12 7.37 20.63
N THR A 68 1.31 7.10 21.17
CA THR A 68 2.33 8.11 21.48
C THR A 68 3.64 7.86 20.74
N LYS A 69 4.39 8.95 20.47
CA LYS A 69 5.68 8.92 19.76
C LYS A 69 6.74 8.08 20.48
N GLY A 70 6.85 8.18 21.81
CA GLY A 70 7.82 7.38 22.59
C GLY A 70 7.48 5.88 22.57
N ALA A 71 6.20 5.54 22.74
CA ALA A 71 5.75 4.16 22.66
C ALA A 71 5.90 3.57 21.25
N PHE A 72 5.81 4.39 20.20
CA PHE A 72 6.08 3.96 18.82
C PHE A 72 7.53 3.48 18.63
N ILE A 73 8.52 4.21 19.14
CA ILE A 73 9.95 3.83 19.04
C ILE A 73 10.18 2.52 19.80
N ALA A 74 9.73 2.44 21.06
CA ALA A 74 9.88 1.24 21.88
C ALA A 74 9.21 0.00 21.24
N LYS A 75 7.97 0.15 20.74
CA LYS A 75 7.28 -0.91 20.00
C LYS A 75 8.01 -1.29 18.72
N SER A 76 8.59 -0.35 17.99
CA SER A 76 9.35 -0.64 16.76
C SER A 76 10.52 -1.58 17.03
N ILE A 77 11.30 -1.31 18.09
CA ILE A 77 12.43 -2.14 18.49
C ILE A 77 11.93 -3.53 18.93
N MET A 78 10.91 -3.58 19.80
CA MET A 78 10.34 -4.84 20.30
C MET A 78 9.74 -5.70 19.18
N TYR A 79 9.13 -5.09 18.17
CA TYR A 79 8.50 -5.79 17.06
C TYR A 79 9.50 -6.23 15.99
N TRP A 80 10.75 -5.73 16.02
CA TRP A 80 11.76 -6.01 15.01
C TRP A 80 12.00 -7.52 14.77
N PRO A 81 12.15 -8.38 15.81
CA PRO A 81 12.31 -9.83 15.58
C PRO A 81 11.08 -10.47 14.93
N LYS A 82 9.87 -9.98 15.25
CA LYS A 82 8.62 -10.46 14.63
C LYS A 82 8.50 -9.98 13.19
N PHE A 83 8.91 -8.75 12.92
CA PHE A 83 9.02 -8.19 11.58
C PHE A 83 9.93 -9.03 10.69
N MET A 84 11.17 -9.29 11.13
CA MET A 84 12.13 -10.10 10.38
C MET A 84 11.64 -11.53 10.14
N ARG A 85 11.00 -12.15 11.14
CA ARG A 85 10.40 -13.49 10.98
C ARG A 85 9.29 -13.50 9.92
N ARG A 86 8.40 -12.49 9.89
CA ARG A 86 7.33 -12.42 8.88
C ARG A 86 7.89 -12.08 7.49
N MET A 87 8.86 -11.19 7.41
CA MET A 87 9.60 -10.88 6.18
C MET A 87 10.18 -12.15 5.56
N ASN A 88 10.92 -12.93 6.35
CA ASN A 88 11.51 -14.19 5.89
C ASN A 88 10.46 -15.25 5.51
N ARG A 89 9.30 -15.25 6.17
CA ARG A 89 8.19 -16.14 5.82
C ARG A 89 7.61 -15.78 4.44
N GLY A 90 7.37 -14.50 4.17
CA GLY A 90 6.91 -14.02 2.86
C GLY A 90 7.88 -14.38 1.75
N ILE A 91 9.18 -14.10 1.95
CA ILE A 91 10.23 -14.44 0.98
C ILE A 91 10.26 -15.95 0.68
N LYS A 92 10.22 -16.80 1.72
CA LYS A 92 10.19 -18.27 1.56
C LYS A 92 8.92 -18.74 0.85
N PHE A 93 7.78 -18.12 1.14
CA PHE A 93 6.51 -18.44 0.48
C PHE A 93 6.58 -18.12 -1.01
N VAL A 94 7.03 -16.91 -1.37
CA VAL A 94 7.17 -16.48 -2.76
C VAL A 94 8.17 -17.33 -3.51
N ALA A 95 9.29 -17.73 -2.89
CA ALA A 95 10.26 -18.63 -3.52
C ALA A 95 9.62 -19.99 -3.89
N LYS A 96 8.93 -20.63 -2.94
CA LYS A 96 8.25 -21.92 -3.19
C LYS A 96 7.13 -21.80 -4.21
N LEU A 97 6.35 -20.71 -4.16
CA LEU A 97 5.26 -20.48 -5.09
C LEU A 97 5.81 -20.26 -6.52
N SER A 98 6.86 -19.47 -6.65
CA SER A 98 7.53 -19.19 -7.92
C SER A 98 8.14 -20.43 -8.56
N GLU A 99 8.65 -21.38 -7.76
CA GLU A 99 9.17 -22.66 -8.26
C GLU A 99 8.06 -23.50 -8.90
N ARG A 100 6.84 -23.43 -8.38
CA ARG A 100 5.67 -24.19 -8.84
C ARG A 100 4.94 -23.52 -10.00
N GLU A 101 4.67 -22.22 -9.90
CA GLU A 101 3.81 -21.50 -10.83
C GLU A 101 4.56 -20.86 -12.01
N LYS A 102 5.88 -20.68 -11.88
CA LYS A 102 6.78 -20.08 -12.88
C LYS A 102 6.30 -18.70 -13.35
N PHE A 103 6.34 -17.72 -12.46
CA PHE A 103 5.99 -16.33 -12.80
C PHE A 103 7.04 -15.69 -13.70
N ASP A 104 6.58 -14.84 -14.62
CA ASP A 104 7.42 -14.05 -15.51
C ASP A 104 7.87 -12.74 -14.83
N VAL A 105 6.99 -12.17 -13.99
CA VAL A 105 7.24 -10.89 -13.30
C VAL A 105 6.54 -10.87 -11.94
N ILE A 106 7.16 -10.19 -10.98
CA ILE A 106 6.60 -9.94 -9.65
C ILE A 106 6.40 -8.44 -9.49
N ILE A 107 5.19 -8.02 -9.12
CA ILE A 107 4.88 -6.64 -8.75
C ILE A 107 4.50 -6.67 -7.28
N SER A 108 5.18 -5.87 -6.47
CA SER A 108 4.87 -5.73 -5.06
C SER A 108 4.45 -4.31 -4.76
N ASP A 109 3.29 -4.11 -4.15
CA ASP A 109 2.80 -2.84 -3.68
C ASP A 109 2.94 -2.76 -2.15
N GLY A 110 3.93 -1.98 -1.70
CA GLY A 110 4.16 -1.72 -0.27
C GLY A 110 4.66 -2.92 0.54
N ARG A 111 5.00 -4.03 -0.10
CA ARG A 111 5.49 -5.26 0.57
C ARG A 111 6.93 -5.62 0.20
N TYR A 112 7.85 -5.41 1.14
CA TYR A 112 9.26 -5.75 0.93
C TYR A 112 9.56 -7.26 0.97
N ASP A 113 8.59 -8.10 1.36
CA ASP A 113 8.73 -9.56 1.45
C ASP A 113 8.25 -10.30 0.20
N ILE A 114 7.76 -9.60 -0.82
CA ILE A 114 7.26 -10.17 -2.07
C ILE A 114 8.21 -9.81 -3.22
N TYR A 115 9.23 -10.64 -3.42
CA TYR A 115 10.17 -10.51 -4.53
C TYR A 115 10.89 -11.83 -4.79
N SER A 116 11.58 -11.91 -5.93
CA SER A 116 12.53 -12.97 -6.26
C SER A 116 13.82 -12.39 -6.80
N ARG A 117 14.95 -13.01 -6.47
CA ARG A 117 16.24 -12.65 -7.08
C ARG A 117 16.43 -13.19 -8.49
N ARG A 118 15.55 -14.11 -8.93
CA ARG A 118 15.62 -14.79 -10.23
C ARG A 118 14.56 -14.30 -11.21
N ILE A 119 13.48 -13.68 -10.72
CA ILE A 119 12.36 -13.19 -11.53
C ILE A 119 12.37 -11.66 -11.43
N PRO A 120 12.26 -10.93 -12.54
CA PRO A 120 12.10 -9.47 -12.52
C PRO A 120 11.05 -9.04 -11.51
N SER A 121 11.47 -8.30 -10.50
CA SER A 121 10.61 -7.86 -9.39
C SER A 121 10.58 -6.34 -9.34
N PHE A 122 9.39 -5.75 -9.27
CA PHE A 122 9.18 -4.31 -9.16
C PHE A 122 8.46 -3.98 -7.86
N LEU A 123 8.84 -2.87 -7.21
CA LEU A 123 8.19 -2.41 -5.99
C LEU A 123 7.46 -1.09 -6.23
N ILE A 124 6.15 -1.07 -6.10
CA ILE A 124 5.34 0.14 -6.01
C ILE A 124 5.46 0.69 -4.58
N THR A 125 6.03 1.89 -4.45
CA THR A 125 6.18 2.58 -3.16
C THR A 125 6.06 4.08 -3.32
N HIS A 126 5.46 4.73 -2.33
CA HIS A 126 5.26 6.19 -2.29
C HIS A 126 6.05 6.85 -1.15
N GLN A 127 6.77 6.05 -0.36
CA GLN A 127 7.60 6.48 0.77
C GLN A 127 9.00 5.91 0.61
N VAL A 128 9.74 6.49 -0.34
CA VAL A 128 11.15 6.15 -0.57
C VAL A 128 12.05 6.79 0.50
N ARG A 129 11.63 7.92 1.04
CA ARG A 129 12.11 8.52 2.29
C ARG A 129 10.98 8.48 3.30
N ILE A 130 11.28 8.02 4.51
CA ILE A 130 10.35 8.11 5.64
C ILE A 130 10.65 9.41 6.38
N LEU A 131 9.72 10.36 6.33
CA LEU A 131 9.84 11.60 7.10
C LEU A 131 9.64 11.30 8.57
N ASN A 132 10.57 11.77 9.40
CA ASN A 132 10.50 11.58 10.83
C ASN A 132 9.82 12.80 11.49
N PRO A 133 8.91 12.60 12.47
CA PRO A 133 8.29 13.70 13.23
C PRO A 133 9.28 14.66 13.93
N PHE A 134 10.53 14.28 14.13
CA PHE A 134 11.57 15.12 14.72
C PHE A 134 12.39 15.93 13.68
N LYS A 135 12.12 15.79 12.37
CA LYS A 135 12.90 16.40 11.26
C LYS A 135 14.41 16.16 11.36
N LEU A 136 14.79 15.09 12.05
CA LEU A 136 16.17 14.71 12.26
C LEU A 136 16.68 14.04 10.99
N ARG A 137 17.55 14.76 10.26
CA ARG A 137 18.13 14.33 8.97
C ARG A 137 18.77 12.93 9.02
N ILE A 138 19.31 12.53 10.17
CA ILE A 138 19.92 11.20 10.38
C ILE A 138 18.91 10.05 10.17
N PHE A 139 17.66 10.22 10.59
CA PHE A 139 16.63 9.19 10.45
C PHE A 139 16.05 9.14 9.05
N GLU A 140 15.90 10.30 8.40
CA GLU A 140 15.54 10.38 6.98
C GLU A 140 16.58 9.67 6.14
N PHE A 141 17.87 9.93 6.41
CA PHE A 141 18.99 9.25 5.76
C PHE A 141 18.98 7.73 6.03
N GLY A 142 18.75 7.31 7.27
CA GLY A 142 18.61 5.90 7.64
C GLY A 142 17.47 5.20 6.88
N SER A 143 16.35 5.89 6.65
CA SER A 143 15.23 5.35 5.87
C SER A 143 15.58 5.15 4.39
N GLU A 144 16.34 6.08 3.80
CA GLU A 144 16.84 5.92 2.42
C GLU A 144 17.86 4.78 2.34
N ILE A 145 18.72 4.58 3.35
CA ILE A 145 19.62 3.41 3.42
C ILE A 145 18.82 2.10 3.49
N PHE A 146 17.80 2.05 4.34
CA PHE A 146 16.94 0.88 4.46
C PHE A 146 16.26 0.57 3.11
N ASN A 147 15.69 1.58 2.46
CA ASN A 147 15.04 1.41 1.17
C ASN A 147 16.05 1.07 0.06
N LEU A 148 17.27 1.62 0.08
CA LEU A 148 18.36 1.20 -0.81
C LEU A 148 18.72 -0.27 -0.65
N PHE A 149 18.79 -0.77 0.59
CA PHE A 149 19.06 -2.18 0.85
C PHE A 149 18.00 -3.06 0.17
N PHE A 150 16.73 -2.68 0.24
CA PHE A 150 15.68 -3.40 -0.47
C PHE A 150 15.71 -3.19 -1.97
N LEU A 151 16.03 -1.98 -2.43
CA LEU A 151 16.09 -1.64 -3.86
C LEU A 151 17.04 -2.58 -4.63
N LYS A 152 18.14 -3.03 -4.02
CA LYS A 152 19.04 -4.04 -4.61
C LYS A 152 18.38 -5.41 -4.92
N ARG A 153 17.14 -5.63 -4.47
CA ARG A 153 16.36 -6.87 -4.67
C ARG A 153 15.28 -6.71 -5.73
N PHE A 154 15.04 -5.49 -6.19
CA PHE A 154 14.07 -5.15 -7.21
C PHE A 154 14.79 -4.59 -8.43
N VAL A 155 14.21 -4.78 -9.61
CA VAL A 155 14.70 -4.17 -10.86
C VAL A 155 14.57 -2.66 -10.74
N LYS A 156 13.42 -2.18 -10.24
CA LYS A 156 13.15 -0.76 -10.08
C LYS A 156 12.07 -0.53 -9.02
N PHE A 157 12.10 0.64 -8.40
CA PHE A 157 10.95 1.16 -7.66
C PHE A 157 10.04 1.94 -8.61
N LEU A 158 8.75 1.67 -8.52
CA LEU A 158 7.71 2.36 -9.25
C LEU A 158 7.02 3.32 -8.28
N ILE A 159 7.10 4.62 -8.57
CA ILE A 159 6.55 5.67 -7.72
C ILE A 159 5.19 6.06 -8.30
N PRO A 160 4.08 5.81 -7.58
CA PRO A 160 2.73 6.13 -8.06
C PRO A 160 2.43 7.62 -7.87
N ASP A 161 3.22 8.45 -8.53
CA ASP A 161 3.20 9.91 -8.45
C ASP A 161 3.69 10.52 -9.77
N TYR A 162 3.47 11.81 -9.96
CA TYR A 162 4.06 12.57 -11.06
C TYR A 162 5.54 12.82 -10.79
N GLU A 163 6.35 12.87 -11.85
CA GLU A 163 7.78 13.19 -11.77
C GLU A 163 8.03 14.69 -11.57
N ASP A 164 7.14 15.51 -12.11
CA ASP A 164 7.28 16.97 -12.14
C ASP A 164 6.91 17.64 -10.80
N SER A 165 6.83 18.97 -10.83
CA SER A 165 6.56 19.79 -9.66
C SER A 165 5.15 19.63 -9.09
N ASP A 166 4.17 19.13 -9.86
CA ASP A 166 2.77 18.98 -9.42
C ASP A 166 2.52 17.62 -8.74
N ASN A 167 3.55 17.13 -8.05
CA ASN A 167 3.55 15.82 -7.41
C ASN A 167 2.82 15.84 -6.06
N LEU A 168 2.32 14.65 -5.67
CA LEU A 168 1.54 14.47 -4.45
C LEU A 168 2.39 14.09 -3.24
N SER A 169 3.53 13.43 -3.44
CA SER A 169 4.32 12.84 -2.35
C SER A 169 5.39 13.79 -1.79
N GLY A 170 5.77 14.83 -2.52
CA GLY A 170 6.83 15.76 -2.13
C GLY A 170 8.10 15.02 -1.70
N LYS A 171 8.71 15.46 -0.59
CA LYS A 171 9.97 14.89 -0.07
C LYS A 171 9.94 13.40 0.27
N LEU A 172 8.77 12.75 0.28
CA LEU A 172 8.66 11.30 0.52
C LEU A 172 9.19 10.47 -0.64
N SER A 173 9.05 10.94 -1.88
CA SER A 173 9.60 10.24 -3.07
C SER A 173 10.38 11.15 -4.01
N HIS A 174 10.49 12.43 -3.69
CA HIS A 174 11.26 13.42 -4.43
C HIS A 174 12.47 13.93 -3.64
N ASP A 175 13.39 14.59 -4.35
CA ASP A 175 14.65 15.13 -3.82
C ASP A 175 15.49 14.09 -3.07
N LEU A 176 15.47 12.82 -3.53
CA LEU A 176 16.18 11.71 -2.90
C LEU A 176 17.69 11.90 -2.99
N ARG A 177 18.42 11.57 -1.92
CA ARG A 177 19.87 11.80 -1.86
C ARG A 177 20.66 10.57 -2.27
N LEU A 178 20.21 9.41 -1.81
CA LEU A 178 20.95 8.16 -1.93
C LEU A 178 20.47 7.29 -3.09
N ILE A 179 19.20 7.41 -3.47
CA ILE A 179 18.59 6.60 -4.51
C ILE A 179 18.73 7.31 -5.86
N LYS A 180 19.37 6.63 -6.81
CA LYS A 180 19.65 7.20 -8.13
C LYS A 180 18.39 7.27 -8.97
N ARG A 181 18.28 8.30 -9.83
CA ARG A 181 17.12 8.51 -10.72
C ARG A 181 16.80 7.31 -11.61
N ASN A 182 17.83 6.58 -12.09
CA ASN A 182 17.64 5.39 -12.92
C ASN A 182 17.11 4.16 -12.18
N GLN A 183 17.09 4.19 -10.84
CA GLN A 183 16.57 3.12 -9.97
C GLN A 183 15.09 3.30 -9.63
N ILE A 184 14.49 4.42 -10.06
CA ILE A 184 13.09 4.76 -9.84
C ILE A 184 12.40 5.09 -11.17
N SER A 185 11.10 4.84 -11.26
CA SER A 185 10.24 5.28 -12.35
C SER A 185 8.97 5.84 -11.75
N TYR A 186 8.67 7.10 -12.06
CA TYR A 186 7.37 7.70 -11.78
C TYR A 186 6.38 7.15 -12.80
N ILE A 187 5.29 6.57 -12.30
CA ILE A 187 4.26 5.90 -13.14
C ILE A 187 2.94 6.68 -13.13
N GLY A 188 2.96 7.92 -12.64
CA GLY A 188 1.78 8.75 -12.45
C GLY A 188 0.91 8.28 -11.29
N VAL A 189 -0.12 9.07 -11.01
CA VAL A 189 -1.10 8.74 -9.96
C VAL A 189 -1.94 7.54 -10.40
N LEU A 190 -1.92 6.48 -9.61
CA LEU A 190 -2.72 5.29 -9.83
C LEU A 190 -4.09 5.45 -9.16
N SER A 191 -5.11 5.76 -9.96
CA SER A 191 -6.48 5.94 -9.49
C SER A 191 -7.49 5.49 -10.55
N ASP A 192 -8.52 4.75 -10.11
CA ASP A 192 -9.67 4.40 -10.95
C ASP A 192 -10.72 5.53 -11.01
N PHE A 193 -10.57 6.58 -10.19
CA PHE A 193 -11.52 7.67 -10.18
C PHE A 193 -11.42 8.49 -11.46
N ARG A 194 -12.57 8.69 -12.08
CA ARG A 194 -12.75 9.62 -13.19
C ARG A 194 -13.65 10.74 -12.73
N LYS A 195 -13.27 11.98 -13.05
CA LYS A 195 -14.13 13.14 -12.85
C LYS A 195 -15.39 12.93 -13.67
N ARG A 196 -16.55 13.07 -13.01
CA ARG A 196 -17.86 13.02 -13.65
C ARG A 196 -18.53 14.37 -13.42
N ASP A 197 -19.23 14.86 -14.43
CA ASP A 197 -20.07 16.04 -14.29
C ASP A 197 -21.43 15.61 -13.72
N LEU A 198 -21.57 15.78 -12.41
CA LEU A 198 -22.74 15.40 -11.64
C LEU A 198 -23.11 16.54 -10.69
N ARG A 199 -24.40 16.61 -10.33
CA ARG A 199 -24.85 17.51 -9.28
C ARG A 199 -24.06 17.20 -7.99
N LYS A 200 -23.44 18.23 -7.41
CA LYS A 200 -22.78 18.14 -6.10
C LYS A 200 -23.85 18.23 -5.03
N ASP A 201 -24.26 17.09 -4.50
CA ASP A 201 -25.32 16.95 -3.51
C ASP A 201 -24.82 16.39 -2.17
N ILE A 202 -23.50 16.27 -2.00
CA ILE A 202 -22.82 15.91 -0.76
C ILE A 202 -22.05 17.13 -0.27
N ASP A 203 -22.37 17.59 0.95
CA ASP A 203 -21.74 18.75 1.57
C ASP A 203 -20.39 18.38 2.20
N LEU A 204 -20.28 17.16 2.76
CA LEU A 204 -19.04 16.63 3.32
C LEU A 204 -18.89 15.14 3.04
N LEU A 205 -17.79 14.77 2.37
CA LEU A 205 -17.35 13.38 2.25
C LEU A 205 -16.19 13.12 3.21
N VAL A 206 -16.39 12.17 4.11
CA VAL A 206 -15.33 11.66 4.99
C VAL A 206 -14.94 10.27 4.50
N SER A 207 -13.70 10.13 4.01
CA SER A 207 -13.16 8.85 3.57
C SER A 207 -12.06 8.39 4.52
N LEU A 208 -12.34 7.32 5.26
CA LEU A 208 -11.44 6.80 6.31
C LEU A 208 -11.11 5.33 6.07
N SER A 209 -9.82 5.05 5.96
CA SER A 209 -9.28 3.69 6.04
C SER A 209 -7.89 3.74 6.69
N GLY A 210 -7.38 2.60 7.14
CA GLY A 210 -6.05 2.53 7.74
C GLY A 210 -5.93 1.45 8.81
N PRO A 211 -4.75 1.33 9.45
CA PRO A 211 -4.50 0.31 10.45
C PRO A 211 -5.16 0.67 11.80
N GLU A 212 -5.65 -0.36 12.49
CA GLU A 212 -6.09 -0.23 13.89
C GLU A 212 -4.90 -0.16 14.86
N PRO A 213 -5.00 0.58 15.98
CA PRO A 213 -6.19 1.27 16.50
C PRO A 213 -6.38 2.71 16.00
N GLN A 214 -5.41 3.25 15.24
CA GLN A 214 -5.40 4.67 14.85
C GLN A 214 -6.61 5.06 14.00
N ARG A 215 -7.02 4.19 13.06
CA ARG A 215 -8.24 4.36 12.27
C ARG A 215 -9.47 4.50 13.18
N GLY A 216 -9.65 3.62 14.16
CA GLY A 216 -10.77 3.66 15.10
C GLY A 216 -10.75 4.87 16.04
N ILE A 217 -9.57 5.35 16.45
CA ILE A 217 -9.43 6.59 17.22
C ILE A 217 -9.91 7.79 16.39
N LEU A 218 -9.44 7.92 15.15
CA LEU A 218 -9.84 9.00 14.25
C LEU A 218 -11.34 8.93 13.90
N GLU A 219 -11.88 7.73 13.67
CA GLU A 219 -13.32 7.50 13.47
C GLU A 219 -14.13 8.10 14.63
N ARG A 220 -13.76 7.82 15.88
CA ARG A 220 -14.49 8.35 17.05
C ARG A 220 -14.42 9.87 17.16
N ILE A 221 -13.26 10.47 16.86
CA ILE A 221 -13.09 11.93 16.89
C ILE A 221 -13.99 12.57 15.84
N LEU A 222 -13.93 12.09 14.59
CA LEU A 222 -14.73 12.62 13.49
C LEU A 222 -16.23 12.43 13.73
N MET A 223 -16.65 11.26 14.19
CA MET A 223 -18.06 10.98 14.51
C MET A 223 -18.62 11.91 15.59
N ASN A 224 -17.80 12.37 16.54
CA ASN A 224 -18.24 13.34 17.54
C ASN A 224 -18.37 14.75 16.97
N GLN A 225 -17.53 15.13 16.01
CA GLN A 225 -17.58 16.45 15.36
C GLN A 225 -18.73 16.54 14.36
N ILE A 226 -18.97 15.48 13.60
CA ILE A 226 -20.00 15.41 12.54
C ILE A 226 -21.42 15.63 13.09
N LYS A 227 -21.69 15.23 14.34
CA LYS A 227 -23.01 15.43 14.98
C LYS A 227 -23.44 16.90 15.08
N ASN A 228 -22.47 17.82 15.03
CA ASN A 228 -22.72 19.25 15.16
C ASN A 228 -22.62 19.98 13.81
N LEU A 229 -22.60 19.24 12.70
CA LEU A 229 -22.54 19.80 11.36
C LEU A 229 -23.88 19.60 10.64
N ASP A 230 -24.34 20.65 9.99
CA ASP A 230 -25.49 20.60 9.09
C ASP A 230 -25.07 20.12 7.68
N GLY A 231 -26.02 19.55 6.95
CA GLY A 231 -25.85 19.14 5.55
C GLY A 231 -25.84 17.63 5.31
N ARG A 232 -25.71 17.23 4.03
CA ARG A 232 -25.59 15.83 3.64
C ARG A 232 -24.14 15.37 3.78
N ILE A 233 -23.89 14.63 4.85
CA ILE A 233 -22.57 14.10 5.20
C ILE A 233 -22.52 12.62 4.83
N VAL A 234 -21.53 12.22 4.04
CA VAL A 234 -21.29 10.83 3.66
C VAL A 234 -19.99 10.36 4.28
N PHE A 235 -20.03 9.22 4.99
CA PHE A 235 -18.86 8.67 5.67
C PHE A 235 -18.56 7.25 5.15
N THR A 236 -17.43 7.07 4.46
CA THR A 236 -16.90 5.75 4.10
C THR A 236 -15.87 5.27 5.14
N LEU A 237 -16.09 4.09 5.73
CA LEU A 237 -15.31 3.59 6.88
C LEU A 237 -14.18 2.60 6.53
N GLY A 238 -14.01 2.28 5.25
CA GLY A 238 -12.97 1.34 4.78
C GLY A 238 -13.14 -0.08 5.31
N ARG A 239 -14.39 -0.49 5.59
CA ARG A 239 -14.77 -1.83 6.09
C ARG A 239 -15.53 -2.59 5.00
N PRO A 240 -14.84 -3.28 4.09
CA PRO A 240 -15.50 -4.05 3.04
C PRO A 240 -16.31 -5.23 3.61
N ASP A 241 -16.02 -5.65 4.85
CA ASP A 241 -16.70 -6.71 5.58
C ASP A 241 -18.09 -6.32 6.11
N LYS A 242 -18.44 -5.03 6.10
CA LYS A 242 -19.70 -4.52 6.68
C LYS A 242 -20.36 -3.47 5.78
N ASP A 243 -21.57 -3.77 5.33
CA ASP A 243 -22.45 -2.78 4.72
C ASP A 243 -23.07 -1.92 5.82
N ILE A 244 -22.36 -0.86 6.23
CA ILE A 244 -22.88 0.11 7.20
C ILE A 244 -23.46 1.29 6.44
N PHE A 245 -24.75 1.25 6.13
CA PHE A 245 -25.52 2.44 5.79
C PHE A 245 -25.90 3.16 7.08
N ARG A 246 -25.43 4.40 7.26
CA ARG A 246 -25.96 5.32 8.27
C ARG A 246 -26.49 6.56 7.56
N ARG A 247 -27.76 6.86 7.84
CA ARG A 247 -28.47 8.07 7.42
C ARG A 247 -27.83 9.31 8.04
#